data_AF-A0A1Z7ZUG9-F1
#
_entry.id   AF-A0A1Z7ZUG9-F1
#
_cell.length_a   1.000
_cell.length_b   1.000
_cell.length_c   1.000
_cell.angle_alpha   90.00
_cell.angle_beta   90.00
_cell.angle_gamma   90.00
#
_symmetry.space_group_name_H-M   'P 1'
#
loop_
_entity.id
_entity.type
_entity.pdbx_description
1 polymer ?
#
loop_
_entity_poly.entity_id
_entity_poly.type
_entity_poly.pdbx_seq_one_letter_code
_entity_poly.pdbx_strand_id
1 'polypeptide(L)'
;MAIYKEESHIRSLIKGISWRIVATTDTVLVVLLITCITGNCSIESAIKIGSIEFFIKFFVYYLHERVWQKLLLNETVNQKQTLKKTISWRIIATTMTFLISGSVLNAFDEIALYIALTELFTKFALYYLHERLWLKLPLGRIRNFFFKRKQ
;
A
#
# COMPACT_ATOMS: atom_id res chain seq x y z
N MET A 1 17.65 13.88 -11.38
CA MET A 1 17.38 12.53 -10.83
C MET A 1 17.85 12.50 -9.40
N ALA A 2 17.06 11.93 -8.48
CA ALA A 2 17.48 11.78 -7.08
C ALA A 2 18.28 10.48 -6.92
N ILE A 3 19.41 10.54 -6.24
CA ILE A 3 20.19 9.36 -5.86
C ILE A 3 19.43 8.66 -4.74
N TYR A 4 19.18 7.35 -4.87
CA TYR A 4 18.55 6.59 -3.80
C TYR A 4 19.56 6.40 -2.68
N LYS A 5 19.25 6.99 -1.52
CA LYS A 5 20.02 6.81 -0.30
C LYS A 5 19.30 5.84 0.61
N GLU A 6 20.09 5.11 1.39
CA GLU A 6 19.56 4.21 2.41
C GLU A 6 18.59 4.97 3.33
N GLU A 7 17.36 4.48 3.40
CA GLU A 7 16.33 5.11 4.23
C GLU A 7 16.34 4.50 5.63
N SER A 8 16.09 5.31 6.65
CA SER A 8 16.01 4.81 8.03
C SER A 8 14.85 3.83 8.22
N HIS A 9 14.95 2.99 9.26
CA HIS A 9 13.87 2.08 9.63
C HIS A 9 12.53 2.79 9.83
N ILE A 10 12.60 3.95 10.50
CA ILE A 10 11.46 4.83 10.77
C ILE A 10 10.82 5.36 9.49
N ARG A 11 11.61 5.71 8.46
CA ARG A 11 11.07 6.21 7.20
C ARG A 11 10.19 5.18 6.50
N SER A 12 10.60 3.92 6.45
CA SER A 12 9.76 2.87 5.85
C SER A 12 8.53 2.54 6.68
N LEU A 13 8.60 2.66 8.01
CA LEU A 13 7.42 2.50 8.85
C LEU A 13 6.39 3.61 8.58
N ILE A 14 6.83 4.88 8.55
CA ILE A 14 5.95 6.01 8.24
C ILE A 14 5.40 5.88 6.81
N LYS A 15 6.24 5.48 5.84
CA LYS A 15 5.80 5.23 4.46
C LYS A 15 4.73 4.14 4.42
N GLY A 16 4.91 3.06 5.16
CA GLY A 16 3.92 1.99 5.32
C GLY A 16 2.61 2.47 5.93
N ILE A 17 2.66 3.21 7.04
CA ILE A 17 1.47 3.76 7.69
C ILE A 17 0.73 4.71 6.74
N SER A 18 1.46 5.60 6.06
CA SER A 18 0.84 6.53 5.10
C SER A 18 0.18 5.80 3.93
N TRP A 19 0.80 4.74 3.42
CA TRP A 19 0.21 3.91 2.38
C TRP A 19 -1.05 3.20 2.88
N ARG A 20 -1.05 2.73 4.13
CA ARG A 20 -2.22 2.07 4.74
C ARG A 20 -3.40 3.02 4.82
N ILE A 21 -3.21 4.24 5.31
CA ILE A 21 -4.28 5.25 5.41
C ILE A 21 -4.88 5.52 4.03
N VAL A 22 -4.05 5.73 3.01
CA VAL A 22 -4.52 5.97 1.63
C VAL A 22 -5.30 4.75 1.11
N ALA A 23 -4.77 3.54 1.31
CA ALA A 23 -5.39 2.32 0.83
C ALA A 23 -6.70 1.97 1.53
N THR A 24 -6.81 2.19 2.85
CA THR A 24 -8.05 1.96 3.59
C THR A 24 -9.13 2.95 3.19
N THR A 25 -8.76 4.23 3.03
CA THR A 25 -9.71 5.26 2.55
C THR A 25 -10.23 4.93 1.15
N ASP A 26 -9.35 4.52 0.24
CA ASP A 26 -9.76 4.09 -1.11
C ASP A 26 -10.71 2.88 -1.07
N THR A 27 -10.41 1.87 -0.25
CA THR A 27 -11.27 0.68 -0.07
C THR A 27 -12.65 1.07 0.45
N VAL A 28 -12.72 1.93 1.47
CA VAL A 28 -13.99 2.42 2.02
C VAL A 28 -14.78 3.19 0.96
N LEU A 29 -14.13 4.07 0.19
CA LEU A 29 -14.80 4.83 -0.86
C LEU A 29 -15.32 3.93 -1.99
N VAL A 30 -14.53 2.97 -2.45
CA VAL A 30 -14.92 2.03 -3.52
C VAL A 30 -16.07 1.14 -3.07
N VAL A 31 -15.97 0.56 -1.86
CA VAL A 31 -17.05 -0.26 -1.29
C VAL A 31 -18.31 0.56 -1.14
N LEU A 32 -18.25 1.75 -0.52
CA LEU A 32 -19.43 2.62 -0.36
C LEU A 32 -20.05 3.01 -1.69
N LEU A 33 -19.24 3.38 -2.69
CA LEU A 33 -19.73 3.75 -4.01
C LEU A 33 -20.49 2.59 -4.66
N ILE A 34 -19.93 1.38 -4.62
CA ILE A 34 -20.53 0.20 -5.25
C ILE A 34 -21.77 -0.27 -4.47
N THR A 35 -21.67 -0.45 -3.14
CA THR A 35 -22.79 -0.96 -2.34
C THR A 35 -23.96 0.01 -2.23
N CYS A 36 -23.70 1.33 -2.24
CA CYS A 36 -24.74 2.35 -2.25
C CYS A 36 -25.52 2.36 -3.58
N ILE A 37 -24.81 2.14 -4.71
CA ILE A 37 -25.47 1.98 -6.02
C ILE A 37 -26.30 0.69 -6.07
N THR A 38 -25.88 -0.38 -5.37
CA THR A 38 -26.57 -1.69 -5.36
C THR A 38 -27.69 -1.80 -4.30
N GLY A 39 -27.88 -0.80 -3.43
CA GLY A 39 -29.00 -0.72 -2.49
C GLY A 39 -28.93 -1.62 -1.23
N ASN A 40 -27.87 -2.43 -1.07
CA ASN A 40 -27.67 -3.31 0.08
C ASN A 40 -26.39 -2.92 0.83
N CYS A 41 -26.53 -2.10 1.87
CA CYS A 41 -25.42 -1.75 2.77
C CYS A 41 -25.11 -2.93 3.71
N SER A 42 -24.17 -3.80 3.35
CA SER A 42 -23.69 -4.87 4.23
C SER A 42 -22.22 -4.62 4.60
N ILE A 43 -21.96 -4.36 5.88
CA ILE A 43 -20.66 -3.88 6.42
C ILE A 43 -19.96 -4.93 7.28
N GLU A 44 -20.71 -5.90 7.79
CA GLU A 44 -20.30 -6.74 8.92
C GLU A 44 -19.22 -7.77 8.56
N SER A 45 -19.33 -8.42 7.40
CA SER A 45 -18.33 -9.40 6.92
C SER A 45 -17.03 -8.71 6.47
N ALA A 46 -17.10 -7.50 5.93
CA ALA A 46 -15.95 -6.79 5.38
C ALA A 46 -14.91 -6.36 6.44
N ILE A 47 -15.36 -6.02 7.65
CA ILE A 47 -14.49 -5.51 8.72
C ILE A 47 -13.57 -6.61 9.27
N LYS A 48 -14.08 -7.83 9.45
CA LYS A 48 -13.34 -8.93 10.07
C LYS A 48 -12.16 -9.39 9.20
N ILE A 49 -12.38 -9.42 7.89
CA ILE A 49 -11.37 -9.78 6.89
C ILE A 49 -10.39 -8.63 6.66
N GLY A 50 -10.90 -7.40 6.54
CA GLY A 50 -10.08 -6.21 6.36
C GLY A 50 -9.05 -6.01 7.48
N SER A 51 -9.39 -6.41 8.72
CA SER A 51 -8.50 -6.31 9.88
C SER A 51 -7.28 -7.23 9.77
N ILE A 52 -7.47 -8.51 9.45
CA ILE A 52 -6.37 -9.47 9.31
C ILE A 52 -5.49 -9.13 8.09
N GLU A 53 -6.14 -8.79 6.96
CA GLU A 53 -5.43 -8.35 5.76
C GLU A 53 -4.59 -7.09 6.02
N PHE A 54 -5.08 -6.15 6.82
CA PHE A 54 -4.37 -4.93 7.15
C PHE A 54 -3.00 -5.21 7.76
N PHE A 55 -2.94 -6.06 8.79
CA PHE A 55 -1.68 -6.37 9.50
C PHE A 55 -0.72 -7.20 8.65
N ILE A 56 -1.22 -8.24 7.96
CA ILE A 56 -0.38 -9.06 7.08
C ILE A 56 0.22 -8.20 5.97
N LYS A 57 -0.62 -7.44 5.26
CA LYS A 57 -0.14 -6.57 4.18
C LYS A 57 0.80 -5.50 4.73
N PHE A 58 0.57 -4.95 5.93
CA PHE A 58 1.47 -3.97 6.54
C PHE A 58 2.87 -4.56 6.76
N PHE A 59 2.96 -5.76 7.34
CA PHE A 59 4.23 -6.43 7.55
C PHE A 59 4.93 -6.75 6.22
N VAL A 60 4.22 -7.30 5.25
CA VAL A 60 4.77 -7.62 3.92
C VAL A 60 5.20 -6.36 3.17
N TYR A 61 4.47 -5.24 3.32
CA TYR A 61 4.88 -3.96 2.76
C TYR A 61 6.21 -3.48 3.32
N TYR A 62 6.38 -3.56 4.63
CA TYR A 62 7.63 -3.19 5.27
C TYR A 62 8.80 -4.05 4.75
N LEU A 63 8.61 -5.36 4.63
CA LEU A 63 9.63 -6.25 4.06
C LEU A 63 9.93 -5.93 2.59
N HIS A 64 8.90 -5.69 1.79
CA HIS A 64 9.05 -5.29 0.39
C HIS A 64 9.87 -4.00 0.26
N GLU A 65 9.58 -2.99 1.08
CA GLU A 65 10.33 -1.74 1.12
C GLU A 65 11.80 -1.97 1.48
N ARG A 66 12.07 -2.86 2.44
CA ARG A 66 13.44 -3.23 2.88
C ARG A 66 14.22 -3.95 1.78
N VAL A 67 13.58 -4.88 1.07
CA VAL A 67 14.20 -5.57 -0.07
C VAL A 67 14.51 -4.56 -1.18
N TRP A 68 13.56 -3.68 -1.51
CA TRP A 68 13.77 -2.64 -2.52
C TRP A 68 14.86 -1.64 -2.15
N GLN A 69 15.02 -1.32 -0.87
CA GLN A 69 16.13 -0.48 -0.41
C GLN A 69 17.49 -1.12 -0.61
N LYS A 70 17.62 -2.43 -0.40
CA LYS A 70 18.87 -3.15 -0.68
C LYS A 70 19.16 -3.23 -2.19
N LEU A 71 18.12 -3.44 -3.00
CA LEU A 71 18.27 -3.58 -4.45
C LEU A 71 18.58 -2.26 -5.18
N LEU A 72 18.08 -1.13 -4.67
CA LEU A 72 18.28 0.20 -5.25
C LEU A 72 19.35 1.02 -4.53
N LEU A 73 20.12 0.41 -3.62
CA LEU A 73 21.16 1.12 -2.89
C LEU A 73 22.20 1.67 -3.88
N ASN A 74 22.46 2.98 -3.82
CA ASN A 74 23.37 3.72 -4.71
C ASN A 74 22.94 3.81 -6.19
N GLU A 75 21.74 3.35 -6.52
CA GLU A 75 21.19 3.46 -7.87
C GLU A 75 20.44 4.79 -8.07
N THR A 76 20.35 5.24 -9.33
CA THR A 76 19.58 6.44 -9.68
C THR A 76 18.09 6.11 -9.82
N VAL A 77 17.23 6.75 -9.02
CA VAL A 77 15.79 6.46 -9.13
C VAL A 77 15.19 7.08 -10.38
N ASN A 78 14.80 6.21 -11.30
CA ASN A 78 14.13 6.57 -12.54
C ASN A 78 12.65 6.11 -12.53
N GLN A 79 11.85 6.68 -13.43
CA GLN A 79 10.43 6.35 -13.65
C GLN A 79 10.18 4.86 -13.79
N LYS A 80 11.07 4.18 -14.54
CA LYS A 80 10.99 2.73 -14.76
C LYS A 80 11.17 1.94 -13.46
N GLN A 81 12.02 2.38 -12.55
CA GLN A 81 12.23 1.69 -11.26
C GLN A 81 11.04 1.89 -10.33
N THR A 82 10.46 3.10 -10.26
CA THR A 82 9.21 3.33 -9.52
C THR A 82 8.07 2.47 -10.08
N LEU A 83 7.95 2.35 -11.40
CA LEU A 83 6.96 1.47 -12.02
C LEU A 83 7.20 -0.01 -11.69
N LYS A 84 8.45 -0.50 -11.76
CA LYS A 84 8.79 -1.88 -11.36
C LYS A 84 8.44 -2.14 -9.89
N LYS A 85 8.73 -1.19 -9.00
CA LYS A 85 8.39 -1.27 -7.59
C LYS A 85 6.87 -1.34 -7.40
N THR A 86 6.11 -0.47 -8.07
CA THR A 86 4.65 -0.53 -8.09
C THR A 86 4.14 -1.88 -8.57
N ILE A 87 4.58 -2.36 -9.73
CA ILE A 87 4.13 -3.65 -10.28
C ILE A 87 4.44 -4.80 -9.32
N SER A 88 5.65 -4.85 -8.76
CA SER A 88 6.01 -5.90 -7.80
C SER A 88 5.13 -5.88 -6.54
N TRP A 89 4.83 -4.68 -6.01
CA TRP A 89 3.94 -4.54 -4.87
C TRP A 89 2.51 -4.96 -5.21
N ARG A 90 2.03 -4.64 -6.42
CA ARG A 90 0.69 -4.99 -6.88
C ARG A 90 0.52 -6.49 -7.01
N ILE A 91 1.47 -7.18 -7.65
CA ILE A 91 1.44 -8.65 -7.79
C ILE A 91 1.38 -9.30 -6.40
N ILE A 92 2.25 -8.91 -5.48
CA ILE A 92 2.27 -9.45 -4.12
C ILE A 92 0.93 -9.19 -3.41
N ALA A 93 0.41 -7.96 -3.50
CA ALA A 93 -0.84 -7.59 -2.85
C ALA A 93 -2.07 -8.32 -3.43
N THR A 94 -2.18 -8.45 -4.75
CA THR A 94 -3.31 -9.12 -5.41
C THR A 94 -3.28 -10.62 -5.14
N THR A 95 -2.11 -11.25 -5.18
CA THR A 95 -1.96 -12.67 -4.82
C THR A 95 -2.35 -12.92 -3.37
N MET A 96 -1.95 -12.06 -2.42
CA MET A 96 -2.37 -12.20 -1.03
C MET A 96 -3.89 -12.10 -0.88
N THR A 97 -4.54 -11.08 -1.48
CA THR A 97 -6.00 -10.95 -1.41
C THR A 97 -6.69 -12.17 -2.01
N PHE A 98 -6.19 -12.67 -3.15
CA PHE A 98 -6.76 -13.86 -3.79
C PHE A 98 -6.66 -15.11 -2.92
N LEU A 99 -5.48 -15.36 -2.31
CA LEU A 99 -5.28 -16.49 -1.41
C LEU A 99 -6.14 -16.39 -0.14
N ILE A 100 -6.23 -15.20 0.45
CA ILE A 100 -7.04 -14.97 1.67
C ILE A 100 -8.52 -15.13 1.34
N SER A 101 -9.00 -14.55 0.24
CA SER A 101 -10.38 -14.71 -0.21
C SER A 101 -10.71 -16.18 -0.52
N GLY A 102 -9.88 -16.85 -1.32
CA GLY A 102 -10.10 -18.25 -1.72
C GLY A 102 -10.06 -19.24 -0.57
N SER A 103 -9.18 -19.04 0.43
CA SER A 103 -9.06 -19.97 1.57
C SER A 103 -10.08 -19.74 2.69
N VAL A 104 -10.54 -18.49 2.86
CA VAL A 104 -11.40 -18.12 4.00
C VAL A 104 -12.87 -18.03 3.62
N LEU A 105 -13.19 -17.57 2.40
CA LEU A 105 -14.55 -17.19 2.04
C LEU A 105 -15.27 -18.19 1.15
N ASN A 106 -14.56 -18.99 0.35
CA ASN A 106 -15.17 -19.76 -0.77
C ASN A 106 -16.17 -18.91 -1.60
N ALA A 107 -16.06 -17.58 -1.56
CA ALA A 107 -17.04 -16.66 -2.09
C ALA A 107 -16.43 -15.96 -3.31
N PHE A 108 -16.95 -16.30 -4.48
CA PHE A 108 -16.73 -15.57 -5.72
C PHE A 108 -18.04 -14.90 -6.12
N ASP A 109 -18.52 -13.99 -5.28
CA ASP A 109 -19.71 -13.21 -5.61
C ASP A 109 -19.37 -12.20 -6.72
N GLU A 110 -20.29 -12.00 -7.67
CA GLU A 110 -20.09 -11.07 -8.79
C GLU A 110 -19.78 -9.64 -8.30
N ILE A 111 -20.42 -9.20 -7.22
CA ILE A 111 -20.20 -7.88 -6.60
C ILE A 111 -18.79 -7.76 -6.02
N ALA A 112 -18.28 -8.82 -5.39
CA ALA A 112 -16.92 -8.85 -4.84
C ALA A 112 -15.86 -8.76 -5.96
N LEU A 113 -16.14 -9.35 -7.12
CA LEU A 113 -15.28 -9.24 -8.29
C LEU A 113 -15.20 -7.81 -8.83
N TYR A 114 -16.34 -7.10 -8.93
CA TYR A 114 -16.35 -5.69 -9.34
C TYR A 114 -15.54 -4.80 -8.41
N ILE A 115 -15.73 -4.96 -7.09
CA ILE A 115 -14.93 -4.23 -6.09
C ILE A 115 -13.44 -4.53 -6.29
N ALA A 116 -13.06 -5.80 -6.35
CA ALA A 116 -11.66 -6.21 -6.49
C ALA A 116 -11.00 -5.65 -7.77
N LEU A 117 -11.73 -5.61 -8.89
CA LEU A 117 -11.23 -5.03 -10.14
C LEU A 117 -11.04 -3.51 -10.01
N THR A 118 -12.03 -2.79 -9.49
CA THR A 118 -11.93 -1.34 -9.29
C THR A 118 -10.77 -1.00 -8.35
N GLU A 119 -10.65 -1.70 -7.23
CA GLU A 119 -9.56 -1.53 -6.27
C GLU A 119 -8.19 -1.81 -6.86
N LEU A 120 -8.07 -2.77 -7.78
CA LEU A 120 -6.81 -3.08 -8.45
C LEU A 120 -6.31 -1.88 -9.24
N PHE A 121 -7.19 -1.24 -10.02
CA PHE A 121 -6.84 -0.07 -10.83
C PHE A 121 -6.60 1.18 -9.98
N THR A 122 -7.49 1.49 -9.03
CA THR A 122 -7.34 2.69 -8.19
C THR A 122 -6.09 2.62 -7.34
N LYS A 123 -5.83 1.47 -6.67
CA LYS A 123 -4.66 1.32 -5.81
C LYS A 123 -3.35 1.21 -6.61
N PHE A 124 -3.39 0.77 -7.87
CA PHE A 124 -2.21 0.88 -8.75
C PHE A 124 -1.82 2.34 -8.95
N ALA A 125 -2.77 3.18 -9.37
CA ALA A 125 -2.54 4.60 -9.61
C ALA A 125 -2.10 5.32 -8.33
N LEU A 126 -2.84 5.11 -7.23
CA LEU A 126 -2.54 5.73 -5.93
C LEU A 126 -1.17 5.33 -5.40
N TYR A 127 -0.76 4.07 -5.55
CA TYR A 127 0.55 3.63 -5.06
C TYR A 127 1.70 4.22 -5.85
N TYR A 128 1.56 4.27 -7.17
CA TYR A 128 2.55 4.92 -8.00
C TYR A 128 2.69 6.40 -7.65
N LEU A 129 1.57 7.11 -7.48
CA LEU A 129 1.58 8.52 -7.08
C LEU A 129 2.18 8.69 -5.68
N HIS A 130 1.81 7.83 -4.72
CA HIS A 130 2.33 7.83 -3.36
C HIS A 130 3.86 7.68 -3.34
N GLU A 131 4.40 6.70 -4.06
CA GLU A 131 5.86 6.50 -4.15
C GLU A 131 6.56 7.70 -4.78
N ARG A 132 5.94 8.32 -5.81
CA ARG A 132 6.46 9.55 -6.43
C ARG A 132 6.47 10.75 -5.49
N LEU A 133 5.42 10.93 -4.71
CA LEU A 133 5.35 11.98 -3.69
C LEU A 133 6.43 11.76 -2.62
N TRP A 134 6.65 10.51 -2.21
CA TRP A 134 7.67 10.15 -1.23
C TRP A 134 9.12 10.37 -1.71
N LEU A 135 9.36 10.34 -3.02
CA LEU A 135 10.66 10.73 -3.61
C LEU A 135 10.87 12.26 -3.60
N LYS A 136 9.79 13.05 -3.64
CA LYS A 136 9.85 14.52 -3.65
C LYS A 136 9.95 15.13 -2.25
N LEU A 137 9.57 14.42 -1.20
CA LEU A 137 9.57 14.93 0.16
C LEU A 137 10.99 14.93 0.78
N PRO A 138 11.60 16.10 1.03
CA PRO A 138 12.94 16.21 1.61
C PRO A 138 12.87 16.03 3.14
N LEU A 139 12.68 14.80 3.62
CA LEU A 139 12.41 14.52 5.03
C LEU A 139 13.66 14.44 5.91
N GLY A 140 14.82 14.92 5.43
CA GLY A 140 16.04 15.05 6.23
C GLY A 140 15.87 15.85 7.53
N ARG A 141 14.76 16.59 7.66
CA ARG A 141 14.41 17.43 8.81
C ARG A 141 13.61 16.71 9.92
N ILE A 142 12.88 15.61 9.65
CA ILE A 142 12.12 14.90 10.70
C ILE A 142 13.04 14.25 11.72
N ARG A 143 14.25 13.83 11.30
CA ARG A 143 15.27 13.30 12.20
C ARG A 143 15.65 14.32 13.29
N ASN A 144 15.78 15.60 12.95
CA ASN A 144 16.12 16.64 13.93
C ASN A 144 14.96 16.99 14.87
N PHE A 145 13.72 16.71 14.48
CA PHE A 145 12.55 16.99 15.32
C PHE A 145 12.33 15.88 16.36
N PHE A 146 12.46 14.61 15.98
CA PHE A 146 12.31 13.46 16.88
C PHE A 146 13.60 13.09 17.63
N PHE A 147 14.77 13.19 16.98
CA PHE A 147 16.08 12.92 17.57
C PHE A 147 16.87 14.22 17.76
N LYS A 148 16.24 15.25 18.34
CA LYS A 148 17.00 16.35 18.94
C LYS A 148 17.79 15.75 20.09
N ARG A 149 19.01 15.25 19.81
CA ARG A 149 20.00 14.96 20.85
C ARG A 149 20.12 16.27 21.64
N LYS A 150 19.74 16.24 22.91
CA LYS A 150 20.25 17.19 23.89
C LYS A 150 21.78 17.11 23.77
N GLN A 151 22.37 18.11 23.14
CA GLN A 151 23.74 18.52 23.41
C GLN A 151 23.69 19.42 24.63
#